data_AF-A0A2S9FEZ3-F1
#
_entry.id   AF-A0A2S9FEZ3-F1
#
_cell.length_a   1.000
_cell.length_b   1.000
_cell.length_c   1.000
_cell.angle_alpha   90.00
_cell.angle_beta   90.00
_cell.angle_gamma   90.00
#
_symmetry.space_group_name_H-M   'P 1'
#
loop_
_entity.id
_entity.type
_entity.pdbx_description
1 polymer ?
#
loop_
_entity_poly.entity_id
_entity_poly.type
_entity_poly.pdbx_seq_one_letter_code
_entity_poly.pdbx_strand_id
1 'polypeptide(L)' 'LGVAGAFTLDGLGGWFIDRIEGDPSNVIGLSLTLVRGMVRQAGLSVSELWQ' A
#
# COMPACT_ATOMS: atom_id res chain seq x y z
N LEU A 1 0.74 16.46 12.31
CA LEU A 1 1.58 15.26 12.48
C LEU A 1 0.70 14.17 13.05
N GLY A 2 0.51 13.08 12.32
CA GLY A 2 -0.31 11.97 12.76
C GLY A 2 -0.09 10.82 11.80
N VAL A 3 0.72 9.85 12.22
CA VAL A 3 0.97 8.59 11.51
C VAL A 3 0.91 7.48 12.55
N ALA A 4 0.38 6.32 12.16
CA ALA A 4 0.36 5.17 13.04
C ALA A 4 1.81 4.76 13.38
N GLY A 5 2.11 4.50 14.66
CA GLY A 5 3.44 4.05 15.09
C GLY A 5 4.55 5.11 15.03
N ALA A 6 4.23 6.38 14.77
CA ALA A 6 5.19 7.49 14.72
C ALA A 6 6.28 7.38 13.64
N PHE A 7 6.06 6.58 12.59
CA PHE A 7 6.94 6.49 11.42
C PHE A 7 6.14 6.36 10.11
N THR A 8 6.82 6.58 8.98
CA THR A 8 6.31 6.20 7.66
C THR A 8 7.36 5.41 6.90
N LEU A 9 6.91 4.49 6.04
CA LEU A 9 7.80 3.62 5.26
C LEU A 9 8.55 4.38 4.16
N ASP A 10 7.89 5.40 3.60
CA ASP A 10 8.38 6.29 2.55
C ASP A 10 9.14 7.52 3.10
N GLY A 11 9.22 7.66 4.42
CA GLY A 11 9.86 8.78 5.11
C GLY A 11 11.14 8.39 5.86
N LEU A 12 11.57 9.25 6.78
CA LEU A 12 12.81 9.05 7.57
C LEU A 12 12.81 7.75 8.38
N GLY A 13 11.65 7.28 8.81
CA GLY A 13 11.52 6.01 9.55
C GLY A 13 11.91 4.78 8.73
N GLY A 14 11.78 4.83 7.41
CA GLY A 14 12.09 3.72 6.51
C GLY A 14 13.55 3.26 6.57
N TRP A 15 14.48 4.15 6.92
CA TRP A 15 15.91 3.82 7.08
C TRP A 15 16.21 2.86 8.23
N PHE A 16 15.29 2.71 9.18
CA PHE A 16 15.44 1.84 10.36
C PHE A 16 14.71 0.50 10.21
N ILE A 17 14.13 0.21 9.04
CA ILE A 17 13.36 -1.01 8.80
C ILE A 17 14.22 -2.03 8.07
N ASP A 18 14.55 -3.13 8.74
CA ASP A 18 15.33 -4.22 8.12
C ASP A 18 14.50 -5.07 7.15
N ARG A 19 13.23 -5.32 7.48
CA ARG A 19 12.33 -6.18 6.70
C ARG A 19 10.86 -5.91 6.97
N ILE A 20 10.04 -6.09 5.94
CA ILE A 20 8.58 -6.19 6.03
C ILE A 20 8.18 -7.62 5.68
N GLU A 21 7.27 -8.19 6.48
CA GLU A 21 6.61 -9.45 6.17
C GLU A 21 5.13 -9.18 5.85
N GLY A 22 4.68 -9.52 4.64
CA GLY A 22 3.33 -9.24 4.16
C GLY A 22 3.29 -8.28 2.97
N ASP A 23 2.33 -7.35 2.95
CA ASP A 23 2.12 -6.38 1.87
C ASP A 23 2.64 -4.98 2.24
N PRO A 24 3.75 -4.52 1.64
CA PRO A 24 4.31 -3.19 1.91
C PRO A 24 3.35 -2.04 1.56
N SER A 25 2.52 -2.18 0.54
CA SER A 25 1.56 -1.13 0.16
C SER A 25 0.48 -0.94 1.23
N ASN A 26 0.13 -2.01 1.94
CA ASN A 26 -0.79 -1.95 3.06
C ASN A 26 -0.20 -1.21 4.28
N VAL A 27 1.12 -1.23 4.46
CA VAL A 27 1.81 -0.45 5.51
C VAL A 27 1.73 1.05 5.22
N ILE A 28 1.77 1.43 3.93
CA ILE A 28 1.57 2.82 3.49
C ILE A 28 0.10 3.23 3.68
N GLY A 29 -0.83 2.28 3.57
CA GLY A 29 -2.25 2.47 3.93
C GLY A 29 -3.25 1.78 3.02
N LEU A 30 -2.81 1.09 1.96
CA LEU A 30 -3.72 0.38 1.05
C LEU A 30 -3.03 -0.80 0.34
N SER A 31 -3.56 -2.00 0.52
CA SER A 31 -3.11 -3.18 -0.24
C SER A 31 -3.48 -3.06 -1.73
N LEU A 32 -2.49 -2.80 -2.58
CA LEU A 32 -2.68 -2.75 -4.03
C LEU A 32 -3.06 -4.13 -4.61
N THR A 33 -2.55 -5.21 -4.01
CA THR A 33 -2.87 -6.57 -4.43
C THR A 33 -4.34 -6.90 -4.18
N LEU A 34 -4.84 -6.55 -2.99
CA LEU A 34 -6.24 -6.77 -2.64
C LEU A 34 -7.17 -5.91 -3.50
N VAL A 35 -6.87 -4.61 -3.62
CA VAL A 35 -7.69 -3.69 -4.42
C VAL A 35 -7.72 -4.11 -5.88
N ARG A 36 -6.57 -4.50 -6.47
CA ARG A 36 -6.54 -5.05 -7.83
C ARG A 36 -7.43 -6.28 -7.98
N GLY A 37 -7.47 -7.15 -6.97
CA GLY A 37 -8.39 -8.30 -6.93
C GLY A 37 -9.86 -7.87 -6.92
N MET A 38 -10.21 -6.89 -6.10
CA MET A 38 -11.57 -6.34 -6.01
C MET A 38 -12.00 -5.65 -7.30
N VAL A 39 -11.13 -4.85 -7.92
CA VAL A 39 -11.38 -4.21 -9.23
C VAL A 39 -11.69 -5.26 -10.29
N ARG A 40 -10.92 -6.36 -10.33
CA ARG A 40 -11.19 -7.48 -11.24
C ARG A 40 -12.53 -8.18 -10.92
N GLN A 41 -12.86 -8.36 -9.65
CA GLN A 41 -14.14 -8.96 -9.24
C GLN A 41 -15.34 -8.07 -9.62
N ALA A 42 -15.14 -6.74 -9.64
CA ALA A 42 -16.11 -5.78 -10.13
C ALA A 42 -16.22 -5.74 -11.68
N GLY A 43 -15.45 -6.56 -12.40
CA GLY A 43 -15.48 -6.62 -13.86
C GLY A 43 -14.71 -5.48 -14.56
N LEU A 44 -13.83 -4.78 -13.84
CA LEU A 44 -13.05 -3.66 -14.35
C LEU A 44 -11.57 -4.04 -14.48
N SER A 45 -10.82 -3.34 -15.33
CA SER A 45 -9.36 -3.35 -15.32
C SER A 45 -8.80 -2.09 -14.65
N VAL A 46 -7.65 -2.22 -13.98
CA VAL A 46 -6.96 -1.07 -13.38
C VAL A 46 -6.50 -0.07 -14.45
N SER A 47 -6.13 -0.55 -15.64
CA SER A 47 -5.72 0.29 -16.77
C SER A 47 -6.85 1.18 -17.28
N GLU A 48 -8.11 0.73 -17.26
CA GLU A 48 -9.26 1.56 -17.63
C GLU A 48 -9.51 2.70 -16.63
N LEU A 49 -9.03 2.54 -15.40
CA LEU A 49 -9.16 3.53 -14.32
C LEU A 49 -7.97 4.50 -14.26
N TRP A 50 -6.95 4.29 -15.09
CA TRP A 50 -5.73 5.10 -15.11
C TRP A 50 -5.87 6.24 -16.14
N GLN A 51 -5.86 7.48 -15.67
CA GLN A 51 -5.81 8.70 -16.50
C GLN A 51 -4.53 9.46 -16.19
#